data_AF-A0A4V1TA61-F1
#
_entry.id   AF-A0A4V1TA61-F1
#
_cell.length_a   1.000
_cell.length_b   1.000
_cell.length_c   1.000
_cell.angle_alpha   90.00
_cell.angle_beta   90.00
_cell.angle_gamma   90.00
#
_symmetry.space_group_name_H-M   'P 1'
#
loop_
_entity.id
_entity.type
_entity.pdbx_description
1 polymer ?
#
loop_
_entity_poly.entity_id
_entity_poly.type
_entity_poly.pdbx_seq_one_letter_code
_entity_poly.pdbx_strand_id
1 'polypeptide(L)'
;TNNEAGYSDILDGFVADFETERAFDTDSMLDAITTVGEYATGSVGWLEQLISESAAAGDNKQAQLTRVAEALSNTTGVSLDEEMSLMLDLEQSYKASSKLVATVDEMIQALLAAVK
;
A
#
# COMPACT_ATOMS: atom_id res chain seq x y z
N THR A 1 -55.61 33.27 30.49
CA THR A 1 -55.82 32.12 29.60
C THR A 1 -55.40 32.39 28.16
N ASN A 2 -54.46 33.32 27.89
CA ASN A 2 -54.15 33.75 26.51
C ASN A 2 -52.69 33.49 26.09
N ASN A 3 -51.93 32.68 26.84
CA ASN A 3 -50.51 32.43 26.53
C ASN A 3 -50.28 31.10 25.79
N GLU A 4 -51.24 30.16 25.86
CA GLU A 4 -51.14 28.84 25.24
C GLU A 4 -51.18 28.91 23.70
N ALA A 5 -52.00 29.81 23.15
CA ALA A 5 -52.05 30.07 21.70
C ALA A 5 -50.70 30.60 21.18
N GLY A 6 -50.08 31.55 21.90
CA GLY A 6 -48.78 32.12 21.51
C GLY A 6 -47.63 31.10 21.55
N TYR A 7 -47.65 30.15 22.47
CA TYR A 7 -46.66 29.05 22.46
C TYR A 7 -46.89 28.05 21.32
N SER A 8 -48.15 27.72 21.01
CA SER A 8 -48.47 26.85 19.86
C SER A 8 -48.02 27.50 18.55
N ASP A 9 -48.34 28.79 18.36
CA ASP A 9 -47.96 29.55 17.17
C ASP A 9 -46.43 29.58 16.96
N ILE A 10 -45.66 29.68 18.05
CA ILE A 10 -44.18 29.62 17.99
C ILE A 10 -43.69 28.22 17.61
N LEU A 11 -44.27 27.17 18.18
CA LEU A 11 -43.88 25.78 17.86
C LEU A 11 -44.21 25.43 16.41
N ASP A 12 -45.39 25.82 15.94
CA ASP A 12 -45.80 25.63 14.54
C ASP A 12 -44.91 26.43 13.59
N GLY A 13 -44.50 27.64 14.00
CA GLY A 13 -43.50 28.45 13.29
C GLY A 13 -42.15 27.75 13.15
N PHE A 14 -41.62 27.16 14.24
CA PHE A 14 -40.35 26.41 14.16
C PHE A 14 -40.46 25.18 13.26
N VAL A 15 -41.58 24.47 13.28
CA VAL A 15 -41.80 23.31 12.39
C VAL A 15 -41.81 23.77 10.93
N ALA A 16 -42.54 24.84 10.61
CA ALA A 16 -42.57 25.41 9.26
C ALA A 16 -41.18 25.91 8.80
N ASP A 17 -40.41 26.54 9.68
CA ASP A 17 -39.05 27.01 9.40
C ASP A 17 -38.06 25.87 9.12
N PHE A 18 -38.32 24.67 9.63
CA PHE A 18 -37.52 23.47 9.35
C PHE A 18 -37.81 22.88 7.96
N GLU A 19 -39.04 23.04 7.47
CA GLU A 19 -39.50 22.58 6.16
C GLU A 19 -39.26 23.62 5.04
N THR A 20 -38.93 24.85 5.41
CA THR A 20 -38.68 25.94 4.45
C THR A 20 -37.25 25.88 3.93
N GLU A 21 -37.08 25.98 2.60
CA GLU A 21 -35.77 26.10 1.97
C GLU A 21 -35.08 27.40 2.40
N ARG A 22 -33.79 27.30 2.74
CA ARG A 22 -32.97 28.46 3.09
C ARG A 22 -31.64 28.41 2.35
N ALA A 23 -31.05 29.60 2.20
CA ALA A 23 -29.72 29.73 1.64
C ALA A 23 -28.65 29.28 2.66
N PHE A 24 -27.77 28.40 2.21
CA PHE A 24 -26.54 27.98 2.88
C PHE A 24 -25.32 28.48 2.10
N ASP A 25 -24.13 28.33 2.70
CA ASP A 25 -22.87 28.75 2.08
C ASP A 25 -22.60 27.97 0.79
N THR A 26 -22.34 28.68 -0.32
CA THR A 26 -22.07 28.08 -1.63
C THR A 26 -20.72 27.37 -1.71
N ASP A 27 -19.80 27.65 -0.80
CA ASP A 27 -18.49 27.02 -0.73
C ASP A 27 -18.53 25.65 -0.02
N SER A 28 -19.68 25.28 0.56
CA SER A 28 -19.88 24.03 1.31
C SER A 28 -19.85 22.76 0.45
N MET A 29 -19.75 22.87 -0.88
CA MET A 29 -19.85 21.77 -1.84
C MET A 29 -21.16 20.96 -1.75
N LEU A 30 -22.14 21.46 -0.98
CA LEU A 30 -23.48 20.93 -0.82
C LEU A 30 -24.48 21.86 -1.51
N ASP A 31 -25.74 21.44 -1.56
CA ASP A 31 -26.79 22.29 -2.12
C ASP A 31 -26.94 23.57 -1.28
N ALA A 32 -26.91 24.72 -1.97
CA ALA A 32 -26.89 26.03 -1.35
C ALA A 32 -28.30 26.54 -1.05
N ILE A 33 -29.35 25.92 -1.58
CA ILE A 33 -30.75 26.28 -1.27
C ILE A 33 -31.50 24.98 -0.96
N THR A 34 -31.70 24.71 0.32
CA THR A 34 -32.32 23.45 0.76
C THR A 34 -32.91 23.60 2.17
N THR A 35 -33.61 22.58 2.66
CA THR A 35 -34.07 22.55 4.06
C THR A 35 -32.92 22.24 5.02
N VAL A 36 -33.09 22.56 6.31
CA VAL A 36 -32.08 22.22 7.33
C VAL A 36 -31.86 20.71 7.42
N GLY A 37 -32.92 19.92 7.25
CA GLY A 37 -32.86 18.45 7.30
C GLY A 37 -32.09 17.85 6.12
N GLU A 38 -32.32 18.36 4.90
CA GLU A 38 -31.57 17.94 3.72
C GLU A 38 -30.12 18.38 3.76
N TYR A 39 -29.82 19.61 4.19
CA TYR A 39 -28.45 20.07 4.36
C TYR A 39 -27.67 19.20 5.36
N ALA A 40 -28.30 18.84 6.50
CA ALA A 40 -27.71 17.94 7.49
C ALA A 40 -27.47 16.53 6.91
N THR A 41 -28.44 15.99 6.17
CA THR A 41 -28.32 14.68 5.52
C THR A 41 -27.22 14.68 4.46
N GLY A 42 -27.15 15.73 3.63
CA GLY A 42 -26.10 15.93 2.64
C GLY A 42 -24.71 16.04 3.27
N SER A 43 -24.59 16.74 4.39
CA SER A 43 -23.33 16.87 5.15
C SER A 43 -22.81 15.52 5.65
N VAL A 44 -23.70 14.67 6.17
CA VAL A 44 -23.34 13.30 6.58
C VAL A 44 -22.95 12.46 5.36
N GLY A 45 -23.70 12.53 4.27
CA GLY A 45 -23.38 11.82 3.03
C GLY A 45 -22.02 12.21 2.45
N TRP A 46 -21.70 13.50 2.45
CA TRP A 46 -20.40 14.01 2.02
C TRP A 46 -19.24 13.49 2.90
N LEU A 47 -19.43 13.49 4.23
CA LEU A 47 -18.43 12.95 5.17
C LEU A 47 -18.22 11.44 4.98
N GLU A 48 -19.30 10.67 4.81
CA GLU A 48 -19.23 9.24 4.53
C GLU A 48 -18.53 8.93 3.20
N GLN A 49 -18.81 9.73 2.16
CA GLN A 49 -18.09 9.63 0.89
C GLN A 49 -16.59 9.87 1.07
N LEU A 50 -16.20 10.93 1.79
CA LEU A 50 -14.80 11.24 2.08
C LEU A 50 -14.10 10.09 2.84
N ILE A 51 -14.77 9.53 3.84
CA ILE A 51 -14.24 8.38 4.61
C ILE A 51 -14.08 7.17 3.69
N SER A 52 -15.07 6.87 2.85
CA SER A 52 -15.02 5.75 1.90
C SER A 52 -13.87 5.89 0.90
N GLU A 53 -13.71 7.08 0.30
CA GLU A 53 -12.62 7.38 -0.63
C GLU A 53 -11.25 7.25 0.04
N SER A 54 -11.11 7.77 1.27
CA SER A 54 -9.87 7.65 2.04
C SER A 54 -9.54 6.19 2.38
N ALA A 55 -10.53 5.38 2.74
CA ALA A 55 -10.34 3.96 3.02
C ALA A 55 -9.87 3.20 1.78
N ALA A 56 -10.55 3.42 0.64
CA ALA A 56 -10.18 2.80 -0.64
C ALA A 56 -8.76 3.21 -1.10
N ALA A 57 -8.39 4.48 -0.91
CA ALA A 57 -7.03 4.96 -1.18
C ALA A 57 -5.99 4.31 -0.26
N GLY A 58 -6.33 4.08 1.01
CA GLY A 58 -5.51 3.36 1.98
C GLY A 58 -5.24 1.92 1.55
N ASP A 59 -6.29 1.17 1.21
CA ASP A 59 -6.19 -0.22 0.73
C ASP A 59 -5.36 -0.32 -0.54
N ASN A 60 -5.56 0.61 -1.49
CA ASN A 60 -4.78 0.65 -2.72
C ASN A 60 -3.29 0.91 -2.45
N LYS A 61 -2.96 1.84 -1.56
CA LYS A 61 -1.57 2.10 -1.13
C LYS A 61 -0.95 0.90 -0.44
N GLN A 62 -1.70 0.18 0.39
CA GLN A 62 -1.21 -1.02 1.04
C GLN A 62 -0.90 -2.12 0.01
N ALA A 63 -1.77 -2.32 -0.97
CA ALA A 63 -1.53 -3.28 -2.06
C ALA A 63 -0.31 -2.90 -2.91
N GLN A 64 -0.12 -1.61 -3.21
CA GLN A 64 1.07 -1.12 -3.90
C GLN A 64 2.34 -1.36 -3.06
N LEU A 65 2.29 -1.08 -1.75
CA LEU A 65 3.42 -1.30 -0.85
C LEU A 65 3.84 -2.76 -0.81
N THR A 66 2.89 -3.69 -0.72
CA THR A 66 3.20 -5.14 -0.77
C THR A 66 3.90 -5.52 -2.07
N ARG A 67 3.39 -5.07 -3.23
CA ARG A 67 4.01 -5.35 -4.53
C ARG A 67 5.42 -4.77 -4.66
N VAL A 68 5.64 -3.55 -4.16
CA VAL A 68 6.96 -2.92 -4.16
C VAL A 68 7.91 -3.66 -3.23
N ALA A 69 7.45 -4.09 -2.06
CA ALA A 69 8.25 -4.88 -1.12
C ALA A 69 8.65 -6.25 -1.72
N GLU A 70 7.73 -6.93 -2.38
CA GLU A 70 8.02 -8.18 -3.10
C GLU A 70 9.01 -7.96 -4.25
N ALA A 71 8.80 -6.94 -5.08
CA ALA A 71 9.70 -6.62 -6.19
C ALA A 71 11.11 -6.26 -5.70
N LEU A 72 11.20 -5.50 -4.60
CA LEU A 72 12.48 -5.18 -3.95
C LEU A 72 13.13 -6.46 -3.42
N SER A 73 12.40 -7.29 -2.68
CA SER A 73 12.89 -8.57 -2.17
C SER A 73 13.38 -9.50 -3.28
N ASN A 74 12.73 -9.50 -4.44
CA ASN A 74 13.16 -10.30 -5.58
C ASN A 74 14.42 -9.75 -6.24
N THR A 75 14.63 -8.42 -6.20
CA THR A 75 15.79 -7.77 -6.81
C THR A 75 17.02 -7.80 -5.89
N THR A 76 16.82 -7.59 -4.59
CA THR A 76 17.91 -7.56 -3.60
C THR A 76 18.10 -8.90 -2.91
N GLY A 77 17.15 -9.81 -3.06
CA GLY A 77 17.23 -11.17 -2.54
C GLY A 77 18.26 -11.96 -3.31
N VAL A 78 18.98 -12.79 -2.57
CA VAL A 78 19.91 -13.76 -3.13
C VAL A 78 19.23 -15.12 -3.06
N SER A 79 19.17 -15.83 -4.18
CA SER A 79 18.60 -17.18 -4.20
C SER A 79 19.59 -18.16 -3.57
N LEU A 80 19.20 -18.80 -2.46
CA LEU A 80 20.06 -19.77 -1.75
C LEU A 80 20.45 -20.96 -2.65
N ASP A 81 19.57 -21.36 -3.56
CA ASP A 81 19.82 -22.44 -4.51
C ASP A 81 20.84 -22.01 -5.58
N GLU A 82 20.78 -20.75 -6.02
CA GLU A 82 21.74 -20.19 -6.97
C GLU A 82 23.13 -20.02 -6.32
N GLU A 83 23.19 -19.54 -5.08
CA GLU A 83 24.44 -19.50 -4.30
C GLU A 83 24.97 -20.90 -3.99
N MET A 84 24.10 -21.88 -3.74
CA MET A 84 24.53 -23.26 -3.52
C MET A 84 25.05 -23.90 -4.81
N SER A 85 24.42 -23.65 -5.96
CA SER A 85 24.95 -24.07 -7.26
C SER A 85 26.30 -23.40 -7.53
N LEU A 86 26.42 -22.10 -7.28
CA LEU A 86 27.69 -21.37 -7.42
C LEU A 86 28.77 -21.93 -6.49
N MET A 87 28.41 -22.27 -5.25
CA MET A 87 29.32 -22.90 -4.29
C MET A 87 29.77 -24.29 -4.77
N LEU A 88 28.85 -25.11 -5.29
CA LEU A 88 29.18 -26.43 -5.83
C LEU A 88 30.10 -26.34 -7.05
N ASP A 89 29.84 -25.40 -7.96
CA ASP A 89 30.69 -25.13 -9.12
C ASP A 89 32.07 -24.65 -8.69
N LEU A 90 32.15 -23.79 -7.67
CA LEU A 90 33.40 -23.35 -7.07
C LEU A 90 34.17 -24.53 -6.45
N GLU A 91 33.49 -25.40 -5.70
CA GLU A 91 34.09 -26.60 -5.09
C GLU A 91 34.65 -27.55 -6.16
N GLN A 92 33.88 -27.77 -7.24
CA GLN A 92 34.28 -28.63 -8.34
C GLN A 92 35.46 -28.03 -9.14
N SER A 93 35.45 -26.72 -9.40
CA SER A 93 36.56 -26.00 -10.02
C SER A 93 37.84 -26.09 -9.18
N TYR A 94 37.73 -26.00 -7.85
CA TYR A 94 38.86 -26.18 -6.94
C TYR A 94 39.40 -27.61 -6.97
N LYS A 95 38.54 -28.63 -6.95
CA LYS A 95 38.94 -30.05 -7.09
C LYS A 95 39.61 -30.33 -8.43
N ALA A 96 39.10 -29.76 -9.52
CA ALA A 96 39.71 -29.88 -10.83
C ALA A 96 41.10 -29.21 -10.86
N SER A 97 41.21 -28.01 -10.29
CA SER A 97 42.47 -27.27 -10.21
C SER A 97 43.53 -28.01 -9.39
N SER A 98 43.16 -28.58 -8.24
CA SER A 98 44.10 -29.37 -7.42
C SER A 98 44.55 -30.65 -8.11
N LYS A 99 43.66 -31.31 -8.87
CA LYS A 99 44.02 -32.47 -9.69
C LYS A 99 44.97 -32.10 -10.82
N LEU A 100 44.74 -30.97 -11.51
CA LEU A 100 45.68 -30.47 -12.53
C LEU A 100 47.05 -30.17 -11.94
N VAL A 101 47.12 -29.53 -10.78
CA VAL A 101 48.37 -29.28 -10.06
C VAL A 101 49.09 -30.59 -9.74
N ALA A 102 48.37 -31.61 -9.25
CA ALA A 102 48.96 -32.92 -8.98
C ALA A 102 49.51 -33.58 -10.26
N THR A 103 48.77 -33.54 -11.36
CA THR A 103 49.26 -34.10 -12.64
C THR A 103 50.47 -33.34 -13.19
N VAL A 104 50.52 -32.02 -13.01
CA VAL A 104 51.68 -31.22 -13.40
C VAL A 104 52.90 -31.59 -12.54
N ASP A 105 52.71 -31.77 -11.23
CA ASP A 105 53.77 -32.22 -10.33
C ASP A 105 54.33 -33.59 -10.75
N GLU A 106 53.46 -34.56 -11.06
CA GLU A 106 53.85 -35.86 -11.60
C GLU A 106 54.65 -35.74 -12.92
N MET A 107 54.22 -34.89 -13.84
CA MET A 107 54.94 -34.65 -15.10
C MET A 107 56.32 -34.02 -14.89
N ILE A 108 56.44 -33.07 -13.95
CA ILE A 108 57.73 -32.45 -13.61
C ILE A 108 58.67 -33.48 -13.00
N GLN A 109 58.19 -34.34 -12.09
CA GLN A 109 59.00 -35.40 -11.51
C GLN A 109 59.46 -36.42 -12.58
N ALA A 110 58.58 -36.80 -13.51
CA ALA A 110 58.93 -37.70 -14.61
C ALA A 110 60.01 -37.11 -15.55
N LEU A 111 59.92 -35.81 -15.87
CA LEU A 111 60.94 -35.10 -16.64
C LEU A 111 62.29 -35.05 -15.90
N LEU A 112 62.28 -34.77 -14.58
CA LEU A 112 63.47 -34.78 -13.74
C LEU A 112 64.12 -36.17 -13.67
N ALA A 113 63.32 -37.24 -13.65
CA ALA A 113 63.82 -38.62 -13.64
C ALA A 113 64.45 -39.03 -14.98
N ALA A 114 63.94 -38.53 -16.11
CA ALA A 114 64.44 -38.86 -17.45
C ALA A 114 65.77 -38.15 -17.82
N VAL A 115 66.16 -37.10 -17.07
CA VAL A 115 67.43 -36.36 -17.26
C VAL A 115 68.57 -36.91 -16.38
N LYS A 116 68.30 -37.93 -15.55
CA LYS A 116 69.32 -38.74 -14.87
C LYS A 116 69.77 -39.91 -15.72
#